data_AF-A0A958P2W4-F1
#
_entry.id   AF-A0A958P2W4-F1
#
_cell.length_a   1.000
_cell.length_b   1.000
_cell.length_c   1.000
_cell.angle_alpha   90.00
_cell.angle_beta   90.00
_cell.angle_gamma   90.00
#
_symmetry.space_group_name_H-M   'P 1'
#
loop_
_entity.id
_entity.type
_entity.pdbx_description
1 polymer ?
#
loop_
_entity_poly.entity_id
_entity_poly.type
_entity_poly.pdbx_seq_one_letter_code
_entity_poly.pdbx_strand_id
1 'polypeptide(L)'
;KKNAFRSSEISMADDAILYIPKSCQNGDICRLHIALHGCEQTIEDIDDLFFTKTGYNEWAESNNIIILYPQVRKSLPLTNPHGCWDWFGYSSKKFATKNAPQMQVIMKNIEVLSEKKFHVRSRYYK
;
A
#
# COMPACT_ATOMS: atom_id res chain seq x y z
N LYS A 1 1.21 -5.80 22.71
CA LYS A 1 1.73 -7.20 22.78
C LYS A 1 1.23 -7.97 21.56
N LYS A 2 2.19 -8.56 20.83
CA LYS A 2 2.08 -9.66 19.84
C LYS A 2 1.52 -9.34 18.45
N ASN A 3 2.36 -9.70 17.45
CA ASN A 3 2.12 -9.76 16.00
C ASN A 3 2.39 -8.48 15.20
N ALA A 4 3.60 -7.93 15.30
CA ALA A 4 4.18 -7.26 14.13
C ALA A 4 4.73 -8.37 13.23
N PHE A 5 4.07 -8.67 12.11
CA PHE A 5 4.65 -9.55 11.10
C PHE A 5 5.89 -8.87 10.53
N ARG A 6 6.97 -9.62 10.31
CA ARG A 6 8.05 -9.09 9.48
C ARG A 6 7.56 -9.03 8.05
N SER A 7 7.78 -7.91 7.36
CA SER A 7 7.32 -7.71 5.98
C SER A 7 7.75 -8.86 5.07
N SER A 8 8.96 -9.40 5.27
CA SER A 8 9.48 -10.57 4.55
C SER A 8 8.71 -11.87 4.78
N GLU A 9 8.15 -12.12 5.96
CA GLU A 9 7.37 -13.33 6.27
C GLU A 9 6.04 -13.38 5.51
N ILE A 10 5.53 -12.21 5.13
CA ILE A 10 4.25 -12.05 4.46
C ILE A 10 4.41 -11.50 3.03
N SER A 11 5.64 -11.49 2.52
CA SER A 11 6.01 -10.96 1.19
C SER A 11 5.51 -9.54 0.91
N MET A 12 5.38 -8.69 1.94
CA MET A 12 5.14 -7.26 1.79
C MET A 12 6.47 -6.49 1.77
N ALA A 13 6.52 -5.37 1.06
CA ALA A 13 7.61 -4.41 1.21
C ALA A 13 7.49 -3.69 2.57
N ASP A 14 8.59 -3.11 3.03
CA ASP A 14 8.59 -2.28 4.25
C ASP A 14 7.92 -0.91 4.04
N ASP A 15 7.94 -0.42 2.80
CA ASP A 15 7.42 0.89 2.42
C ASP A 15 6.17 0.78 1.54
N ALA A 16 5.33 1.81 1.59
CA ALA A 16 4.18 1.99 0.71
C ALA A 16 4.26 3.38 0.06
N ILE A 17 3.71 3.51 -1.15
CA ILE A 17 3.64 4.80 -1.84
C ILE A 17 2.32 5.48 -1.50
N LEU A 18 2.36 6.79 -1.31
CA LEU A 18 1.20 7.61 -0.98
C LEU A 18 1.13 8.81 -1.92
N TYR A 19 0.04 8.93 -2.66
CA TYR A 19 -0.31 10.13 -3.38
C TYR A 19 -1.28 10.96 -2.55
N ILE A 20 -0.90 12.18 -2.21
CA ILE A 20 -1.72 13.10 -1.43
C ILE A 20 -2.05 14.31 -2.32
N PRO A 21 -3.33 14.55 -2.65
CA PRO A 21 -3.71 15.72 -3.41
C PRO A 21 -3.30 17.04 -2.76
N LYS A 22 -3.08 18.09 -3.56
CA LYS A 22 -2.72 19.43 -3.04
C LYS A 22 -3.77 19.99 -2.07
N SER A 23 -5.05 19.73 -2.32
CA SER A 23 -6.15 20.12 -1.42
C SER A 23 -6.02 19.46 -0.04
N CYS A 24 -5.81 18.14 -0.02
CA CYS A 24 -5.60 17.37 1.21
C CYS A 24 -4.36 17.82 1.99
N GLN A 25 -3.30 18.17 1.26
CA GLN A 25 -2.08 18.76 1.80
C GLN A 25 -2.32 20.13 2.48
N ASN A 26 -3.30 20.89 2.00
CA ASN A 26 -3.70 22.19 2.54
C ASN A 26 -4.73 22.09 3.68
N GLY A 27 -5.11 20.87 4.08
CA GLY A 27 -5.99 20.62 5.23
C GLY A 27 -7.44 20.33 4.89
N ASP A 28 -7.79 20.17 3.61
CA ASP A 28 -9.13 19.72 3.23
C ASP A 28 -9.41 18.30 3.76
N ILE A 29 -10.70 18.03 4.01
CA ILE A 29 -11.15 16.68 4.34
C ILE A 29 -11.07 15.82 3.08
N CYS A 30 -10.32 14.72 3.17
CA CYS A 30 -10.11 13.81 2.04
C CYS A 30 -10.55 12.39 2.35
N ARG A 31 -11.02 11.72 1.31
CA ARG A 31 -11.30 10.28 1.33
C ARG A 31 -10.00 9.51 1.06
N LEU A 32 -10.00 8.21 1.33
CA LEU A 32 -8.89 7.31 1.06
C LEU A 32 -9.34 6.24 0.06
N HIS A 33 -8.51 5.98 -0.94
CA HIS A 33 -8.61 4.82 -1.81
C HIS A 33 -7.31 4.02 -1.76
N ILE A 34 -7.41 2.69 -1.83
CA ILE A 34 -6.26 1.79 -1.80
C ILE A 34 -6.20 1.10 -3.15
N ALA A 35 -5.13 1.36 -3.89
CA ALA A 35 -4.88 0.73 -5.18
C ALA A 35 -3.82 -0.35 -5.00
N LEU A 36 -4.20 -1.60 -5.28
CA LEU A 36 -3.34 -2.77 -5.15
C LEU A 36 -2.86 -3.19 -6.55
N HIS A 37 -1.54 -3.27 -6.73
CA HIS A 37 -0.95 -3.74 -7.99
C HIS A 37 -1.12 -5.26 -8.15
N GLY A 38 -0.99 -5.75 -9.39
CA GLY A 38 -1.02 -7.17 -9.70
C GLY A 38 0.31 -7.90 -9.43
N CYS A 39 0.33 -9.19 -9.72
CA CYS A 39 1.59 -9.94 -9.82
C CYS A 39 2.48 -9.32 -10.91
N GLU A 40 3.80 -9.37 -10.73
CA GLU A 40 4.81 -8.81 -11.64
C GLU A 40 4.66 -7.31 -11.88
N GLN A 41 3.96 -6.63 -10.97
CA GLN A 41 3.77 -5.18 -10.97
C GLN A 41 4.33 -4.54 -9.69
N THR A 42 5.29 -5.22 -9.04
CA THR A 42 6.02 -4.63 -7.91
C THR A 42 6.96 -3.53 -8.41
N ILE A 43 7.48 -2.71 -7.49
CA ILE A 43 8.50 -1.71 -7.81
C ILE A 43 9.73 -2.37 -8.45
N GLU A 44 10.13 -3.56 -8.00
CA GLU A 44 11.27 -4.27 -8.57
C GLU A 44 11.04 -4.74 -10.01
N ASP A 45 9.78 -4.92 -10.43
CA ASP A 45 9.43 -5.43 -11.76
C ASP A 45 9.14 -4.31 -12.77
N ILE A 46 8.43 -3.26 -12.35
CA ILE A 46 7.95 -2.20 -13.25
C ILE A 46 8.21 -0.78 -12.73
N ASP A 47 9.09 -0.65 -11.73
CA ASP A 47 9.46 0.63 -11.13
C ASP A 47 8.22 1.40 -10.65
N ASP A 48 8.02 2.63 -11.14
CA ASP A 48 6.95 3.50 -10.69
C ASP A 48 5.62 3.34 -11.45
N LEU A 49 5.59 2.50 -12.49
CA LEU A 49 4.54 2.53 -13.51
C LEU A 49 3.14 2.29 -12.95
N PHE A 50 3.00 1.42 -11.93
CA PHE A 50 1.68 1.17 -11.34
C PHE A 50 1.12 2.43 -10.66
N PHE A 51 1.92 3.17 -9.92
CA PHE A 51 1.44 4.34 -9.20
C PHE A 51 1.60 5.65 -9.97
N THR A 52 2.23 5.65 -11.16
CA THR A 52 2.34 6.84 -12.03
C THR A 52 1.54 6.78 -13.32
N LYS A 53 1.11 5.59 -13.80
CA LYS A 53 0.47 5.43 -15.13
C LYS A 53 -0.93 4.83 -15.14
N THR A 54 -1.48 4.45 -14.00
CA THR A 54 -2.82 3.84 -13.90
C THR A 54 -3.96 4.86 -13.88
N GLY A 55 -3.67 6.17 -13.85
CA GLY A 55 -4.66 7.24 -13.89
C GLY A 55 -5.32 7.56 -12.54
N TYR A 56 -5.01 6.81 -11.48
CA TYR A 56 -5.59 7.05 -10.16
C TYR A 56 -5.23 8.43 -9.61
N ASN A 57 -3.98 8.89 -9.77
CA ASN A 57 -3.50 10.16 -9.20
C ASN A 57 -4.21 11.38 -9.79
N GLU A 58 -4.42 11.38 -11.11
CA GLU A 58 -5.08 12.47 -11.83
C GLU A 58 -6.55 12.60 -11.40
N TRP A 59 -7.22 11.46 -11.25
CA TRP A 59 -8.58 11.44 -10.73
C TRP A 59 -8.63 11.85 -9.25
N ALA A 60 -7.66 11.38 -8.46
CA ALA A 60 -7.53 11.68 -7.04
C ALA A 60 -7.32 13.18 -6.76
N GLU A 61 -6.47 13.84 -7.53
CA GLU A 61 -6.14 15.27 -7.42
C GLU A 61 -7.38 16.16 -7.51
N SER A 62 -8.31 15.79 -8.40
CA SER A 62 -9.54 16.56 -8.65
C SER A 62 -10.71 16.19 -7.75
N ASN A 63 -10.59 15.16 -6.90
CA ASN A 63 -11.71 14.60 -6.13
C ASN A 63 -11.47 14.53 -4.61
N ASN A 64 -10.37 15.11 -4.11
CA ASN A 64 -9.98 15.08 -2.70
C ASN A 64 -9.87 13.65 -2.16
N ILE A 65 -9.09 12.82 -2.86
CA ILE A 65 -8.88 11.41 -2.52
C ILE A 65 -7.40 11.16 -2.39
N ILE A 66 -6.97 10.68 -1.23
CA ILE A 66 -5.60 10.18 -1.04
C ILE A 66 -5.54 8.77 -1.63
N ILE A 67 -4.50 8.45 -2.39
CA ILE A 67 -4.26 7.10 -2.90
C ILE A 67 -3.11 6.46 -2.14
N LEU A 68 -3.39 5.37 -1.43
CA LEU A 68 -2.38 4.50 -0.84
C LEU A 68 -2.10 3.35 -1.82
N TYR A 69 -0.82 3.11 -2.08
CA TYR A 69 -0.30 2.01 -2.89
C TYR A 69 0.60 1.11 -2.02
N PRO A 70 0.02 0.19 -1.23
CA PRO A 70 0.78 -0.82 -0.53
C PRO A 70 1.58 -1.66 -1.52
N GLN A 71 2.73 -2.18 -1.10
CA GLN A 71 3.63 -2.94 -1.97
C GLN A 71 3.83 -4.37 -1.44
N VAL A 72 3.77 -5.34 -2.35
CA VAL A 72 4.31 -6.68 -2.12
C VAL A 72 5.64 -6.85 -2.85
N ARG A 73 6.43 -7.84 -2.41
CA ARG A 73 7.72 -8.18 -3.00
C ARG A 73 7.78 -9.66 -3.31
N LYS A 74 8.65 -10.03 -4.25
CA LYS A 74 9.05 -11.42 -4.44
C LYS A 74 9.72 -11.95 -3.17
N SER A 75 9.40 -13.17 -2.77
CA SER A 75 9.97 -13.78 -1.56
C SER A 75 10.71 -15.09 -1.84
N LEU A 76 11.74 -15.34 -1.02
CA LEU A 76 12.55 -16.56 -1.04
C LEU A 76 12.47 -17.29 0.31
N PRO A 77 12.39 -18.64 0.30
CA PRO A 77 12.37 -19.52 -0.88
C PRO A 77 10.99 -19.59 -1.54
N LEU A 78 10.91 -19.16 -2.82
CA LEU A 78 9.85 -19.31 -3.86
C LEU A 78 8.36 -19.43 -3.47
N THR A 79 7.91 -19.00 -2.30
CA THR A 79 6.48 -19.04 -1.96
C THR A 79 5.66 -17.98 -2.70
N ASN A 80 6.29 -16.87 -3.09
CA ASN A 80 5.68 -15.82 -3.91
C ASN A 80 6.67 -15.27 -4.97
N PRO A 81 6.99 -16.05 -6.03
CA PRO A 81 8.03 -15.68 -6.99
C PRO A 81 7.63 -14.53 -7.92
N HIS A 82 6.33 -14.25 -8.07
CA HIS A 82 5.80 -13.20 -8.93
C HIS A 82 5.38 -11.95 -8.15
N GLY A 83 5.66 -11.86 -6.85
CA GLY A 83 5.30 -10.68 -6.07
C GLY A 83 3.78 -10.41 -6.08
N CYS A 84 2.97 -11.45 -5.88
CA CYS A 84 1.52 -11.36 -5.80
C CYS A 84 1.04 -11.04 -4.38
N TRP A 85 -0.13 -10.44 -4.25
CA TRP A 85 -0.89 -10.46 -2.99
C TRP A 85 -1.23 -11.90 -2.58
N ASP A 86 -1.40 -12.16 -1.29
CA ASP A 86 -1.69 -13.50 -0.77
C ASP A 86 -3.15 -13.89 -1.02
N TRP A 87 -3.41 -14.41 -2.21
CA TRP A 87 -4.70 -14.98 -2.61
C TRP A 87 -4.70 -16.51 -2.68
N PHE A 88 -3.56 -17.15 -2.35
CA PHE A 88 -3.39 -18.62 -2.39
C PHE A 88 -2.82 -19.22 -1.10
N GLY A 89 -2.66 -18.42 -0.04
CA GLY A 89 -2.37 -18.88 1.32
C GLY A 89 -0.89 -19.04 1.66
N TYR A 90 0.01 -18.33 0.98
CA TYR A 90 1.44 -18.47 1.22
C TYR A 90 1.92 -17.84 2.53
N SER A 91 1.20 -16.84 3.07
CA SER A 91 1.55 -16.20 4.35
C SER A 91 0.79 -16.82 5.52
N SER A 92 -0.41 -17.36 5.28
CA SER A 92 -1.26 -17.93 6.34
C SER A 92 -2.43 -18.72 5.77
N LYS A 93 -2.90 -19.74 6.50
CA LYS A 93 -4.21 -20.39 6.23
C LYS A 93 -5.41 -19.44 6.36
N LYS A 94 -5.22 -18.26 6.96
CA LYS A 94 -6.25 -17.23 7.16
C LYS A 94 -6.23 -16.13 6.11
N PHE A 95 -5.48 -16.30 5.00
CA PHE A 95 -5.20 -15.28 3.98
C PHE A 95 -6.45 -14.56 3.41
N ALA A 96 -7.60 -15.25 3.34
CA ALA A 96 -8.85 -14.66 2.84
C ALA A 96 -9.77 -14.14 3.95
N THR A 97 -9.24 -13.80 5.13
CA THR A 97 -10.04 -13.34 6.29
C THR A 97 -9.57 -11.98 6.80
N LYS A 98 -10.37 -11.35 7.68
CA LYS A 98 -9.95 -10.14 8.42
C LYS A 98 -8.69 -10.33 9.27
N ASN A 99 -8.32 -11.58 9.55
CA ASN A 99 -7.11 -11.94 10.30
C ASN A 99 -5.94 -12.31 9.38
N ALA A 100 -6.05 -12.08 8.08
CA ALA A 100 -4.97 -12.30 7.14
C ALA A 100 -3.81 -11.33 7.42
N PRO A 101 -2.55 -11.79 7.43
CA PRO A 101 -1.42 -10.92 7.76
C PRO A 101 -1.32 -9.67 6.88
N GLN A 102 -1.44 -9.81 5.55
CA GLN A 102 -1.40 -8.66 4.63
C GLN A 102 -2.57 -7.70 4.84
N MET A 103 -3.78 -8.21 5.08
CA MET A 103 -4.95 -7.38 5.38
C MET A 103 -4.77 -6.61 6.68
N GLN A 104 -4.18 -7.22 7.72
CA GLN A 104 -3.92 -6.54 8.99
C GLN A 104 -2.93 -5.38 8.83
N VAL A 105 -1.91 -5.53 7.98
CA VAL A 105 -0.99 -4.42 7.65
C VAL A 105 -1.72 -3.30 6.91
N ILE A 106 -2.50 -3.63 5.87
CA ILE A 106 -3.28 -2.62 5.12
C ILE A 106 -4.25 -1.88 6.05
N MET A 107 -4.98 -2.59 6.91
CA MET A 107 -5.88 -1.97 7.88
C MET A 107 -5.14 -1.08 8.88
N LYS A 108 -3.93 -1.47 9.31
CA LYS A 108 -3.09 -0.62 10.17
C LYS A 108 -2.68 0.67 9.46
N ASN A 109 -2.34 0.60 8.17
CA ASN A 109 -2.04 1.79 7.37
C ASN A 109 -3.26 2.72 7.28
N ILE A 110 -4.47 2.17 7.09
CA ILE A 110 -5.72 2.95 7.08
C ILE A 110 -5.92 3.66 8.43
N GLU A 111 -5.77 2.95 9.55
CA GLU A 111 -5.90 3.54 10.90
C GLU A 111 -4.94 4.73 11.06
N VAL A 112 -3.65 4.52 10.75
CA VAL A 112 -2.61 5.55 10.88
C VAL A 112 -2.89 6.77 9.99
N LEU A 113 -3.40 6.57 8.77
CA LEU A 113 -3.75 7.67 7.87
C LEU A 113 -5.02 8.39 8.32
N SER A 114 -5.99 7.68 8.90
CA SER A 114 -7.24 8.27 9.39
C SER A 114 -7.06 9.15 10.62
N GLU A 115 -6.06 8.85 11.45
CA GLU A 115 -5.72 9.63 12.65
C GLU A 115 -4.85 10.85 12.34
N LYS A 116 -4.22 10.90 11.15
CA LYS A 116 -3.32 11.98 10.76
C LYS A 116 -4.11 13.16 10.18
N LYS A 117 -3.92 14.33 10.76
CA LYS A 117 -4.09 15.59 10.02
C LYS A 117 -2.84 15.77 9.16
N PHE A 118 -2.98 15.65 7.84
CA PHE A 118 -1.89 15.88 6.88
C PHE A 118 -1.51 17.37 6.87
N HIS A 119 -0.79 17.81 7.89
CA HIS A 119 -0.10 19.10 7.85
C HIS A 119 1.19 18.87 7.07
N VAL A 120 1.26 19.39 5.85
CA VAL A 120 2.48 19.32 5.05
C VAL A 120 3.60 20.02 5.80
N ARG A 121 4.50 19.23 6.39
CA ARG A 121 5.92 19.60 6.41
C ARG A 121 6.45 19.20 5.06
N SER A 122 6.72 20.19 4.21
CA SER A 122 7.39 20.02 2.92
C SER A 122 8.59 19.08 3.07
N ARG A 123 8.45 17.83 2.63
CA ARG A 123 9.53 16.86 2.49
C ARG A 123 9.04 15.68 1.67
N TYR A 124 9.08 15.84 0.35
CA TYR A 124 9.28 14.69 -0.53
C TYR A 124 10.79 14.44 -0.62
N TYR A 125 11.19 13.21 -0.31
CA TYR A 125 12.51 12.66 -0.64
C TYR A 125 12.48 12.13 -2.07
N LYS A 126 13.65 12.19 -2.73
CA LYS A 126 13.97 11.44 -3.94
C LYS A 126 13.77 9.94 -3.74
#